data_AF-A0A2A5NYF0-F1
#
_entry.id   AF-A0A2A5NYF0-F1
#
_cell.length_a   1.000
_cell.length_b   1.000
_cell.length_c   1.000
_cell.angle_alpha   90.00
_cell.angle_beta   90.00
_cell.angle_gamma   90.00
#
_symmetry.space_group_name_H-M   'P 1'
#
loop_
_entity.id
_entity.type
_entity.pdbx_description
1 polymer ?
#
loop_
_entity_poly.entity_id
_entity_poly.type
_entity_poly.pdbx_seq_one_letter_code
_entity_poly.pdbx_strand_id
1 'polypeptide(L)'
;MDELFKALSEYMGLRRRLQDILKAYSAQSPEDIEAKLRRGEIPEEKTFEGYRRVYEDLADAISIQHELMVLERRIERLVERGLGARGS
;
A
#
# COMPACT_ATOMS: atom_id res chain seq x y z
N MET A 1 -6.49 15.52 18.30
CA MET A 1 -5.44 14.52 18.60
C MET A 1 -5.90 13.12 18.17
N ASP A 2 -7.11 12.70 18.52
CA ASP A 2 -7.64 11.36 18.19
C ASP A 2 -7.70 11.04 16.69
N GLU A 3 -8.06 12.01 15.85
CA GLU A 3 -8.09 11.81 14.39
C GLU A 3 -6.71 11.58 13.78
N LEU A 4 -5.68 12.26 14.30
CA LEU A 4 -4.31 12.08 13.85
C LEU A 4 -3.79 10.69 14.25
N PHE A 5 -4.03 10.25 15.48
CA PHE A 5 -3.69 8.91 15.92
C PHE A 5 -4.42 7.83 15.12
N LYS A 6 -5.70 8.04 14.81
CA LYS A 6 -6.47 7.13 13.97
C LYS A 6 -5.88 7.03 12.56
N ALA A 7 -5.57 8.15 11.94
CA ALA A 7 -4.96 8.18 10.60
C ALA A 7 -3.58 7.52 10.58
N LEU A 8 -2.74 7.75 11.60
CA LEU A 8 -1.43 7.09 11.72
C LEU A 8 -1.55 5.58 11.91
N SER A 9 -2.52 5.13 12.71
CA SER A 9 -2.77 3.70 12.93
C SER A 9 -3.22 3.00 11.64
N GLU A 10 -4.13 3.65 10.90
CA GLU A 10 -4.60 3.18 9.60
C GLU A 10 -3.45 3.10 8.58
N TYR A 11 -2.63 4.16 8.51
CA TYR A 11 -1.43 4.19 7.67
C TYR A 11 -0.46 3.05 7.97
N MET A 12 -0.15 2.79 9.25
CA MET A 12 0.74 1.68 9.63
C MET A 12 0.16 0.33 9.25
N GLY A 13 -1.15 0.14 9.41
CA GLY A 13 -1.84 -1.10 9.04
C GLY A 13 -1.76 -1.36 7.53
N LEU A 14 -2.12 -0.37 6.72
CA LEU A 14 -2.04 -0.46 5.26
C LEU A 14 -0.60 -0.65 4.78
N ARG A 15 0.36 0.09 5.34
CA ARG A 15 1.78 -0.03 4.98
C ARG A 15 2.31 -1.44 5.25
N ARG A 16 1.93 -2.04 6.37
CA ARG A 16 2.30 -3.43 6.69
C ARG A 16 1.69 -4.41 5.68
N ARG A 17 0.39 -4.27 5.37
CA ARG A 17 -0.27 -5.14 4.39
C ARG A 17 0.38 -5.04 3.00
N LEU A 18 0.72 -3.83 2.54
CA LEU A 18 1.46 -3.65 1.30
C LEU A 18 2.81 -4.35 1.33
N GLN A 19 3.57 -4.20 2.42
CA GLN A 19 4.86 -4.87 2.58
C GLN A 19 4.75 -6.39 2.55
N ASP A 20 3.71 -6.96 3.16
CA ASP A 20 3.48 -8.40 3.15
C ASP A 20 3.21 -8.91 1.71
N ILE A 21 2.41 -8.18 0.91
CA ILE A 21 2.18 -8.51 -0.49
C ILE A 21 3.48 -8.42 -1.30
N LEU A 22 4.21 -7.30 -1.20
CA LEU A 22 5.46 -7.08 -1.94
C LEU A 22 6.50 -8.17 -1.61
N LYS A 23 6.58 -8.55 -0.33
CA LYS A 23 7.48 -9.61 0.13
C LYS A 23 7.12 -10.98 -0.46
N ALA A 24 5.83 -11.30 -0.61
CA ALA A 24 5.40 -12.57 -1.21
C ALA A 24 5.94 -12.77 -2.63
N TYR A 25 6.21 -11.67 -3.35
CA TYR A 25 6.70 -11.69 -4.72
C TYR A 25 8.16 -11.24 -4.88
N SER A 26 8.87 -11.04 -3.76
CA SER A 26 10.22 -10.46 -3.75
C SER A 26 10.30 -9.19 -4.61
N ALA A 27 9.28 -8.32 -4.46
CA ALA A 27 9.10 -7.11 -5.26
C ALA A 27 9.35 -5.85 -4.44
N GLN A 28 9.76 -4.76 -5.10
CA GLN A 28 9.98 -3.46 -4.46
C GLN A 28 8.76 -2.53 -4.52
N SER A 29 7.87 -2.73 -5.49
CA SER A 29 6.64 -1.97 -5.68
C SER A 29 5.59 -2.79 -6.45
N PRO A 30 4.32 -2.33 -6.51
CA PRO A 30 3.31 -3.01 -7.33
C PRO A 30 3.69 -3.07 -8.81
N GLU A 31 4.36 -2.04 -9.34
CA GLU A 31 4.86 -2.03 -10.72
C GLU A 31 5.94 -3.11 -10.96
N ASP A 32 6.73 -3.44 -9.93
CA ASP A 32 7.69 -4.54 -10.00
C ASP A 32 6.99 -5.91 -10.04
N ILE A 33 5.89 -6.09 -9.27
CA ILE A 33 5.03 -7.28 -9.40
C ILE A 33 4.49 -7.39 -10.83
N GLU A 34 3.97 -6.29 -11.40
CA GLU A 34 3.48 -6.26 -12.78
C GLU A 34 4.59 -6.61 -13.78
N ALA A 35 5.79 -6.05 -13.62
CA ALA A 35 6.92 -6.34 -14.49
C ALA A 35 7.32 -7.81 -14.44
N LYS A 36 7.41 -8.40 -13.24
CA LYS A 36 7.68 -9.83 -13.03
C LYS A 36 6.61 -10.71 -13.69
N LEU A 37 5.35 -10.33 -13.57
CA LEU A 37 4.23 -11.03 -14.19
C LEU A 37 4.32 -10.99 -15.73
N ARG A 38 4.58 -9.81 -16.30
CA ARG A 38 4.74 -9.63 -17.77
C ARG A 38 5.93 -10.40 -18.34
N ARG A 39 7.02 -10.53 -17.57
CA ARG A 39 8.18 -11.35 -17.94
C ARG A 39 7.94 -12.86 -17.76
N GLY A 40 6.82 -13.24 -17.15
CA GLY A 40 6.53 -14.63 -16.84
C GLY A 40 7.37 -15.19 -15.68
N GLU A 41 7.94 -14.35 -14.82
CA GLU A 41 8.71 -14.79 -13.64
C GLU A 41 7.78 -15.35 -12.55
N ILE A 42 6.59 -14.76 -12.40
CA ILE A 42 5.54 -15.18 -11.45
C ILE A 42 4.22 -15.47 -12.19
N PRO A 43 3.29 -16.24 -11.61
CA PRO A 43 3.46 -17.13 -10.44
C PRO A 43 4.47 -18.27 -10.72
N GLU A 44 5.00 -18.94 -9.70
CA GLU A 44 5.83 -20.15 -9.89
C GLU A 44 5.03 -21.26 -10.59
N GLU A 45 3.80 -21.49 -10.13
CA GLU A 45 2.85 -22.41 -10.74
C GLU A 45 2.08 -21.72 -11.87
N LYS A 46 2.33 -22.11 -13.12
CA LYS A 46 1.68 -21.55 -14.32
C LYS A 46 0.26 -22.10 -14.53
N THR A 47 -0.56 -22.04 -13.49
CA THR A 47 -1.97 -22.44 -13.46
C THR A 47 -2.88 -21.23 -13.46
N PHE A 48 -4.15 -21.40 -13.87
CA PHE A 48 -5.14 -20.34 -13.82
C PHE A 48 -5.23 -19.72 -12.41
N GLU A 49 -5.33 -20.55 -11.37
CA GLU A 49 -5.34 -20.13 -9.97
C GLU A 49 -4.09 -19.36 -9.55
N GLY A 50 -2.90 -19.79 -10.01
CA GLY A 50 -1.66 -19.08 -9.74
C GLY A 50 -1.70 -17.67 -10.30
N TYR A 51 -2.09 -17.52 -11.57
CA TYR A 51 -2.22 -16.22 -12.22
C TYR A 51 -3.29 -15.36 -11.55
N ARG A 52 -4.46 -15.93 -11.25
CA ARG A 52 -5.56 -15.25 -10.56
C ARG A 52 -5.08 -14.65 -9.24
N ARG A 53 -4.35 -15.41 -8.42
CA ARG A 53 -3.82 -14.92 -7.14
C ARG A 53 -2.87 -13.74 -7.32
N VAL A 54 -1.93 -13.83 -8.27
CA VAL A 54 -1.00 -12.71 -8.53
C VAL A 54 -1.75 -11.46 -8.98
N TYR A 55 -2.76 -11.59 -9.83
CA TYR A 55 -3.57 -10.44 -10.27
C TYR A 55 -4.39 -9.83 -9.12
N GLU A 56 -4.97 -10.66 -8.25
CA GLU A 56 -5.69 -10.20 -7.06
C GLU A 56 -4.76 -9.45 -6.10
N ASP A 57 -3.60 -10.02 -5.79
CA ASP A 57 -2.61 -9.39 -4.92
C ASP A 57 -2.04 -8.09 -5.53
N LEU A 58 -1.82 -8.05 -6.85
CA LEU A 58 -1.39 -6.85 -7.57
C LEU A 58 -2.46 -5.75 -7.47
N ALA A 59 -3.74 -6.09 -7.69
CA ALA A 59 -4.84 -5.14 -7.58
C ALA A 59 -4.95 -4.58 -6.15
N ASP A 60 -4.84 -5.45 -5.14
CA ASP A 60 -4.80 -5.06 -3.73
C ASP A 60 -3.61 -4.13 -3.45
N ALA A 61 -2.41 -4.46 -3.94
CA ALA A 61 -1.21 -3.66 -3.72
C ALA A 61 -1.34 -2.25 -4.32
N ILE A 62 -1.87 -2.13 -5.53
CA ILE A 62 -2.14 -0.83 -6.19
C ILE A 62 -3.18 -0.03 -5.39
N SER A 63 -4.27 -0.66 -4.95
CA SER A 63 -5.30 0.01 -4.16
C SER A 63 -4.73 0.53 -2.84
N ILE A 64 -3.97 -0.30 -2.13
CA ILE A 64 -3.34 0.08 -0.86
C ILE A 64 -2.35 1.24 -1.08
N GLN A 65 -1.54 1.20 -2.14
CA GLN A 65 -0.61 2.28 -2.46
C GLN A 65 -1.35 3.61 -2.70
N HIS A 66 -2.49 3.57 -3.39
CA HIS A 66 -3.33 4.76 -3.59
C HIS A 66 -3.92 5.27 -2.26
N GLU A 67 -4.44 4.38 -1.42
CA GLU A 67 -4.99 4.73 -0.11
C GLU A 67 -3.93 5.35 0.81
N LEU A 68 -2.71 4.80 0.82
CA LEU A 68 -1.58 5.36 1.57
C LEU A 68 -1.28 6.79 1.14
N MET A 69 -1.23 7.07 -0.17
CA MET A 69 -1.02 8.43 -0.68
C MET A 69 -2.13 9.40 -0.22
N VAL A 70 -3.39 8.95 -0.20
CA VAL A 70 -4.51 9.77 0.29
C VAL A 70 -4.40 10.02 1.81
N LEU A 71 -4.01 9.00 2.56
CA LEU A 71 -3.79 9.07 4.01
C LEU A 71 -2.63 9.99 4.38
N GLU A 72 -1.52 9.96 3.64
CA GLU A 72 -0.37 10.86 3.83
C GLU A 72 -0.81 12.32 3.73
N ARG A 73 -1.53 12.67 2.64
CA ARG A 73 -2.10 14.03 2.48
C ARG A 73 -3.08 14.41 3.60
N ARG A 74 -3.83 13.45 4.13
CA ARG A 74 -4.73 13.68 5.26
C ARG A 74 -3.95 13.93 6.55
N ILE A 75 -2.90 13.14 6.81
CA ILE A 75 -2.03 13.29 7.98
C ILE A 75 -1.33 14.65 7.94
N GLU A 76 -0.77 15.05 6.79
CA GLU A 76 -0.15 16.36 6.59
C GLU A 76 -1.08 17.50 7.01
N ARG A 77 -2.32 17.51 6.48
CA ARG A 77 -3.33 18.53 6.84
C ARG A 77 -3.71 18.52 8.32
N LEU A 78 -3.77 17.34 8.95
CA LEU A 78 -4.07 17.23 10.38
C LEU A 78 -2.92 17.77 11.24
N VAL A 79 -1.68 17.53 10.83
CA VAL A 79 -0.47 18.07 11.48
C VAL A 79 -0.44 19.59 11.36
N GLU A 80 -0.66 20.14 10.16
CA GLU A 80 -0.70 21.59 9.92
C GLU A 80 -1.75 22.30 10.79
N ARG A 81 -2.96 21.75 10.86
CA ARG A 81 -4.03 22.29 11.73
C ARG A 81 -3.67 22.23 13.20
N GLY A 82 -3.02 21.15 13.64
CA GLY A 82 -2.56 20.98 15.02
C GLY A 82 -1.43 21.93 15.41
N LEU A 83 -0.57 22.32 14.46
CA LEU A 83 0.51 23.29 14.66
C LEU A 83 0.02 24.74 14.57
N GLY A 84 -0.87 25.05 13.62
CA GLY A 84 -1.47 26.38 13.47
C GLY A 84 -2.30 26.81 14.68
N ALA A 85 -2.99 25.88 15.33
CA ALA A 85 -3.79 26.15 16.53
C ALA A 85 -2.96 26.43 17.81
N ARG A 86 -1.65 26.20 17.80
CA ARG A 86 -0.76 26.50 18.95
C ARG A 86 0.01 27.82 18.82
N GLY A 87 -0.13 28.51 17.69
CA GLY A 87 0.56 29.78 17.39
C GLY A 87 -0.35 31.01 17.34
N SER A 88 -1.59 30.92 17.83
CA SER A 88 -2.58 32.02 17.87
C SER A 88 -3.05 32.31 19.29
#